data_AF-A0A522BM73-F1
#
_entry.id   AF-A0A522BM73-F1
#
_cell.length_a   1.000
_cell.length_b   1.000
_cell.length_c   1.000
_cell.angle_alpha   90.00
_cell.angle_beta   90.00
_cell.angle_gamma   90.00
#
_symmetry.space_group_name_H-M   'P 1'
#
loop_
_entity.id
_entity.type
_entity.pdbx_description
1 polymer ?
#
loop_
_entity_poly.entity_id
_entity_poly.type
_entity_poly.pdbx_seq_one_letter_code
_entity_poly.pdbx_strand_id
1 'polypeptide(L)'
;MPTISTFYGILIQMFWQDHAPPHFHALYAESEALIDIHTLEILEGQLPRRALALVLEWAMEHRAELLEDWELCSRMQQPKKDSSPDLTPAVSPSMPWRVAEVKVLGDYRLFVRFVDGLTGTVDMSAFIKSEEAGVFSVLADPLLFDQVYTLHGAVTWPGELDIAPDAMYRQIREKGEWRL
;
A
#
# COMPACT_ATOMS: atom_id res chain seq x y z
N MET A 1 8.92 25.86 -0.95
CA MET A 1 8.25 24.56 -1.12
C MET A 1 7.43 24.30 0.12
N PRO A 2 6.11 24.55 0.08
CA PRO A 2 5.22 24.11 1.15
C PRO A 2 5.17 22.57 1.19
N THR A 3 5.41 22.02 2.37
CA THR A 3 5.01 20.62 2.65
C THR A 3 3.53 20.62 2.94
N ILE A 4 2.77 19.92 2.08
CA ILE A 4 1.32 19.77 2.16
C ILE A 4 0.98 18.78 3.28
N SER A 5 1.66 17.62 3.29
CA SER A 5 1.41 16.55 4.24
C SER A 5 2.68 15.77 4.58
N THR A 6 2.67 15.05 5.70
CA THR A 6 3.76 14.17 6.12
C THR A 6 3.19 12.96 6.85
N PHE A 7 3.56 11.75 6.42
CA PHE A 7 3.10 10.49 7.02
C PHE A 7 4.11 9.37 6.77
N TYR A 8 4.32 8.46 7.74
CA TYR A 8 5.23 7.30 7.58
C TYR A 8 6.64 7.63 7.04
N GLY A 9 7.17 8.82 7.31
CA GLY A 9 8.45 9.29 6.76
C GLY A 9 8.41 9.77 5.29
N ILE A 10 7.21 9.84 4.71
CA ILE A 10 6.92 10.36 3.37
C ILE A 10 6.55 11.83 3.52
N LEU A 11 7.17 12.68 2.70
CA LEU A 11 6.83 14.09 2.60
C LEU A 11 6.08 14.31 1.29
N ILE A 12 4.91 14.95 1.38
CA ILE A 12 4.17 15.42 0.22
C ILE A 12 4.36 16.92 0.10
N GLN A 13 4.83 17.35 -1.06
CA GLN A 13 5.20 18.73 -1.31
C GLN A 13 4.71 19.17 -2.69
N MET A 14 4.56 20.47 -2.86
CA MET A 14 4.22 21.08 -4.12
C MET A 14 5.01 22.37 -4.24
N PHE A 15 5.57 22.68 -5.40
CA PHE A 15 6.30 23.94 -5.57
C PHE A 15 5.40 25.03 -6.11
N TRP A 16 5.80 26.26 -5.79
CA TRP A 16 5.21 27.42 -6.47
C TRP A 16 5.70 27.46 -7.90
N GLN A 17 4.80 27.74 -8.85
CA GLN A 17 5.09 27.82 -10.28
C GLN A 17 5.49 26.50 -10.95
N ASP A 18 5.15 25.35 -10.37
CA ASP A 18 5.25 24.09 -11.11
C ASP A 18 4.40 24.15 -12.39
N HIS A 19 4.90 23.48 -13.43
CA HIS A 19 4.26 23.47 -14.74
C HIS A 19 3.22 22.36 -14.85
N ALA A 20 2.20 22.59 -15.67
CA ALA A 20 1.22 21.57 -15.99
C ALA A 20 1.89 20.31 -16.60
N PRO A 21 1.35 19.11 -16.36
CA PRO A 21 0.07 18.84 -15.69
C PRO A 21 0.14 18.98 -14.16
N PRO A 22 -1.01 19.13 -13.46
CA PRO A 22 -1.03 19.19 -12.00
C PRO A 22 -0.40 17.96 -11.35
N HIS A 23 0.63 18.19 -10.53
CA HIS A 23 1.38 17.12 -9.88
C HIS A 23 1.78 17.50 -8.45
N PHE A 24 2.22 16.50 -7.69
CA PHE A 24 2.87 16.70 -6.40
C PHE A 24 4.17 15.88 -6.32
N HIS A 25 5.06 16.29 -5.44
CA HIS A 25 6.31 15.62 -5.14
C HIS A 25 6.11 14.75 -3.90
N ALA A 26 6.49 13.47 -4.01
CA ALA A 26 6.55 12.54 -2.90
C ALA A 26 8.01 12.15 -2.64
N LEU A 27 8.49 12.47 -1.44
CA LEU A 27 9.86 12.18 -1.02
C LEU A 27 9.83 11.13 0.09
N TYR A 28 10.67 10.09 -0.04
CA TYR A 28 10.85 9.05 0.96
C TYR A 28 12.31 8.58 0.99
N ALA A 29 12.97 8.76 2.14
CA ALA A 29 14.41 8.54 2.28
C ALA A 29 15.20 9.29 1.18
N GLU A 30 16.00 8.59 0.38
CA GLU A 30 16.74 9.13 -0.76
C GLU A 30 15.97 9.14 -2.09
N SER A 31 14.72 8.66 -2.10
CA SER A 31 13.89 8.54 -3.30
C SER A 31 12.89 9.68 -3.42
N GLU A 32 12.62 10.09 -4.66
CA GLU A 32 11.63 11.11 -5.01
C GLU A 32 10.84 10.67 -6.25
N ALA A 33 9.53 10.92 -6.25
CA ALA A 33 8.69 10.80 -7.43
C ALA A 33 7.75 12.01 -7.58
N LEU A 34 7.55 12.41 -8.84
CA LEU A 34 6.52 13.35 -9.27
C LEU A 34 5.31 12.54 -9.74
N ILE A 35 4.14 12.85 -9.18
CA ILE A 35 2.92 12.09 -9.45
C ILE A 35 1.84 13.02 -9.96
N ASP A 36 1.23 12.67 -11.09
CA ASP A 36 0.11 13.40 -11.67
C ASP A 36 -1.13 13.30 -10.77
N ILE A 37 -1.76 14.43 -10.44
CA ILE A 37 -2.91 14.45 -9.52
C ILE A 37 -4.17 13.86 -10.18
N HIS A 38 -4.30 13.89 -11.51
CA HIS A 38 -5.47 13.36 -12.23
C HIS A 38 -5.40 11.87 -12.50
N THR A 39 -4.23 11.34 -12.85
CA THR A 39 -4.07 9.92 -13.21
C THR A 39 -3.43 9.10 -12.09
N LEU A 40 -2.72 9.75 -11.17
CA LEU A 40 -1.83 9.13 -10.18
C LEU A 40 -0.69 8.30 -10.81
N GLU A 41 -0.36 8.59 -12.06
CA GLU A 41 0.82 8.01 -12.71
C GLU A 41 2.07 8.78 -12.30
N ILE A 42 3.20 8.08 -12.24
CA ILE A 42 4.50 8.70 -12.02
C ILE A 42 4.91 9.42 -13.30
N LEU A 43 5.13 10.73 -13.20
CA LEU A 43 5.64 11.57 -14.29
C LEU A 43 7.17 11.52 -14.36
N GLU A 44 7.83 11.55 -13.19
CA GLU A 44 9.29 11.52 -13.07
C GLU A 44 9.71 10.85 -11.75
N GLY A 45 10.91 10.28 -11.73
CA GLY A 45 11.49 9.67 -10.54
C GLY A 45 10.90 8.30 -10.23
N GLN A 46 11.08 7.87 -8.99
CA GLN A 46 10.60 6.58 -8.50
C GLN A 46 10.51 6.58 -6.99
N LEU A 47 9.63 5.74 -6.47
CA LEU A 47 9.60 5.40 -5.06
C LEU A 47 9.72 3.88 -4.90
N PRO A 48 10.32 3.40 -3.80
CA PRO A 48 10.19 2.01 -3.42
C PRO A 48 8.72 1.60 -3.46
N ARG A 49 8.43 0.42 -4.00
CA ARG A 49 7.04 -0.06 -4.28
C ARG A 49 6.08 0.16 -3.11
N ARG A 50 6.56 0.00 -1.88
CA ARG A 50 5.79 0.19 -0.65
C ARG A 50 5.47 1.66 -0.35
N ALA A 51 6.45 2.55 -0.50
CA ALA A 51 6.23 3.99 -0.32
C ALA A 51 5.29 4.53 -1.39
N LEU A 52 5.44 4.07 -2.64
CA LEU A 52 4.52 4.42 -3.72
C LEU A 52 3.09 4.00 -3.39
N ALA A 53 2.87 2.76 -2.93
CA ALA A 53 1.54 2.29 -2.58
C ALA A 53 0.85 3.18 -1.51
N LEU A 54 1.59 3.58 -0.47
CA LEU A 54 1.10 4.49 0.57
C LEU A 54 0.77 5.89 0.03
N VAL A 55 1.62 6.42 -0.84
CA VAL A 55 1.40 7.72 -1.48
C VAL A 55 0.16 7.69 -2.38
N LEU A 56 -0.02 6.63 -3.17
CA LEU A 56 -1.17 6.49 -4.06
C LEU A 56 -2.47 6.33 -3.27
N GLU A 57 -2.47 5.54 -2.17
CA GLU A 57 -3.61 5.40 -1.26
C GLU A 57 -4.01 6.76 -0.68
N TRP A 58 -3.04 7.50 -0.14
CA TRP A 58 -3.26 8.85 0.40
C TRP A 58 -3.75 9.83 -0.69
N ALA A 59 -3.13 9.85 -1.87
CA ALA A 59 -3.49 10.78 -2.93
C ALA A 59 -4.88 10.51 -3.51
N MET A 60 -5.37 9.26 -3.48
CA MET A 60 -6.74 8.92 -3.87
C MET A 60 -7.77 9.58 -2.93
N GLU A 61 -7.51 9.59 -1.62
CA GLU A 61 -8.41 10.18 -0.62
C GLU A 61 -8.35 11.72 -0.62
N HIS A 62 -7.19 12.30 -0.92
CA HIS A 62 -6.94 13.75 -0.87
C HIS A 62 -6.93 14.46 -2.23
N ARG A 63 -7.38 13.79 -3.31
CA ARG A 63 -7.24 14.30 -4.68
C ARG A 63 -7.86 15.69 -4.90
N ALA A 64 -9.04 15.94 -4.34
CA ALA A 64 -9.71 17.22 -4.51
C ALA A 64 -8.95 18.37 -3.82
N GLU A 65 -8.37 18.08 -2.65
CA GLU A 65 -7.55 19.03 -1.89
C GLU A 65 -6.23 19.32 -2.62
N LEU A 66 -5.57 18.29 -3.16
CA LEU A 66 -4.37 18.44 -3.98
C LEU A 66 -4.61 19.33 -5.21
N LEU A 67 -5.75 19.20 -5.88
CA LEU A 67 -6.11 20.07 -7.01
C LEU A 67 -6.35 21.52 -6.57
N GLU A 68 -6.96 21.74 -5.41
CA GLU A 68 -7.14 23.09 -4.86
C GLU A 68 -5.79 23.72 -4.47
N ASP A 69 -4.91 22.94 -3.83
CA ASP A 69 -3.57 23.37 -3.47
C ASP A 69 -2.71 23.68 -4.69
N TRP A 70 -2.87 22.93 -5.77
CA TRP A 70 -2.25 23.23 -7.06
C TRP A 70 -2.69 24.57 -7.64
N GLU A 71 -4.00 24.86 -7.62
CA GLU A 71 -4.52 26.16 -8.04
C GLU A 71 -4.01 27.30 -7.15
N LEU A 72 -3.84 27.08 -5.85
CA LEU A 72 -3.24 28.06 -4.95
C LEU A 72 -1.76 28.28 -5.25
N CYS A 73 -0.98 27.21 -5.39
CA CYS A 73 0.46 27.28 -5.66
C CYS A 73 0.77 27.91 -7.02
N SER A 74 -0.02 27.61 -8.06
CA SER A 74 0.10 28.23 -9.39
C SER A 74 -0.16 29.75 -9.36
N ARG A 75 -0.93 30.23 -8.38
CA ARG A 75 -1.22 31.65 -8.15
C ARG A 75 -0.28 32.30 -7.13
N MET A 76 0.82 31.64 -6.74
CA MET A 76 1.74 32.10 -5.70
C MET A 76 1.09 32.27 -4.33
N GLN A 77 -0.01 31.56 -4.07
CA GLN A 77 -0.69 31.57 -2.79
C GLN A 77 -0.18 30.41 -1.94
N GLN A 78 -0.40 30.51 -0.63
CA GLN A 78 -0.06 29.44 0.29
C GLN A 78 -1.09 28.32 0.12
N PRO A 79 -0.68 27.08 -0.17
CA PRO A 79 -1.62 25.97 -0.17
C PRO A 79 -2.21 25.82 1.21
N LYS A 80 -3.40 25.23 1.28
CA LYS A 80 -4.01 24.90 2.56
C LYS A 80 -3.13 23.82 3.17
N LYS A 81 -2.31 24.21 4.15
CA LYS A 81 -1.62 23.21 4.95
C LYS A 81 -2.71 22.32 5.52
N ASP A 82 -2.60 21.02 5.30
CA ASP A 82 -3.45 20.07 5.99
C ASP A 82 -3.06 20.16 7.47
N SER A 83 -3.69 21.08 8.20
CA SER A 83 -3.66 21.13 9.66
C SER A 83 -4.64 20.12 10.20
N SER A 84 -4.47 18.90 9.71
CA SER A 84 -4.74 17.65 10.37
C SER A 84 -3.65 17.48 11.42
N PRO A 85 -3.86 17.97 12.65
CA PRO A 85 -2.90 17.77 13.72
C PRO A 85 -3.00 16.29 14.08
N ASP A 86 -1.94 15.50 13.88
CA ASP A 86 -1.96 14.07 14.20
C ASP A 86 -3.26 13.39 13.76
N LEU A 87 -3.45 13.22 12.44
CA LEU A 87 -4.44 12.27 11.97
C LEU A 87 -3.92 10.82 12.18
N THR A 88 -3.89 10.38 13.44
CA THR A 88 -4.63 9.16 13.75
C THR A 88 -6.04 9.56 14.19
N PRO A 89 -6.99 9.84 13.27
CA PRO A 89 -8.36 9.50 13.58
C PRO A 89 -8.38 7.97 13.68
N ALA A 90 -9.16 7.42 14.62
CA ALA A 90 -9.53 6.01 14.59
C ALA A 90 -10.50 5.77 13.42
N VAL A 91 -10.01 5.92 12.18
CA VAL A 91 -10.64 5.38 10.98
C VAL A 91 -9.71 4.26 10.53
N SER A 92 -10.14 3.04 10.83
CA SER A 92 -9.52 1.81 10.34
C SER A 92 -9.40 1.86 8.81
N PRO A 93 -8.26 1.47 8.24
CA PRO A 93 -7.93 1.75 6.85
C PRO A 93 -8.98 1.23 5.85
N SER A 94 -9.21 2.07 4.84
CA SER A 94 -10.33 2.17 3.89
C SER A 94 -10.38 1.11 2.78
N MET A 95 -9.66 -0.01 2.93
CA MET A 95 -9.66 -1.12 1.99
C MET A 95 -10.10 -2.39 2.73
N PRO A 96 -11.33 -2.92 2.51
CA PRO A 96 -11.82 -4.10 3.23
C PRO A 96 -10.90 -5.31 3.04
N TRP A 97 -10.15 -5.36 1.93
CA TRP A 97 -9.22 -6.44 1.61
C TRP A 97 -7.89 -6.40 2.37
N ARG A 98 -7.61 -5.42 3.25
CA ARG A 98 -6.39 -5.46 4.07
C ARG A 98 -6.45 -6.58 5.10
N VAL A 99 -5.39 -7.36 5.21
CA VAL A 99 -5.25 -8.42 6.21
C VAL A 99 -4.93 -7.80 7.57
N ALA A 100 -5.84 -7.98 8.51
CA ALA A 100 -5.71 -7.55 9.91
C ALA A 100 -4.96 -8.59 10.75
N GLU A 101 -5.03 -9.88 10.38
CA GLU A 101 -4.41 -10.97 11.13
C GLU A 101 -4.09 -12.14 10.21
N VAL A 102 -2.94 -12.78 10.44
CA VAL A 102 -2.54 -14.03 9.80
C VAL A 102 -2.09 -15.03 10.86
N LYS A 103 -2.44 -16.30 10.70
CA LYS A 103 -1.98 -17.40 11.55
C LYS A 103 -1.63 -18.62 10.71
N VAL A 104 -0.57 -19.31 11.07
CA VAL A 104 -0.21 -20.59 10.47
C VAL A 104 -1.13 -21.69 11.03
N LEU A 105 -1.69 -22.51 10.16
CA LEU A 105 -2.53 -23.65 10.51
C LEU A 105 -1.79 -25.00 10.39
N GLY A 106 -0.58 -25.00 9.82
CA GLY A 106 0.17 -26.21 9.45
C GLY A 106 -0.13 -26.65 8.01
N ASP A 107 0.68 -27.57 7.50
CA ASP A 107 0.63 -28.07 6.11
C ASP A 107 0.64 -26.94 5.06
N TYR A 108 1.37 -25.85 5.33
CA TYR A 108 1.45 -24.68 4.46
C TYR A 108 0.11 -23.96 4.22
N ARG A 109 -0.76 -24.00 5.23
CA ARG A 109 -2.03 -23.28 5.26
C ARG A 109 -1.98 -22.12 6.22
N LEU A 110 -2.65 -21.04 5.84
CA LEU A 110 -2.78 -19.82 6.63
C LEU A 110 -4.25 -19.53 6.88
N PHE A 111 -4.58 -19.16 8.11
CA PHE A 111 -5.79 -18.41 8.41
C PHE A 111 -5.50 -16.93 8.19
N VAL A 112 -6.45 -16.23 7.57
CA VAL A 112 -6.41 -14.77 7.44
C VAL A 112 -7.73 -14.15 7.91
N ARG A 113 -7.63 -12.99 8.55
CA ARG A 113 -8.77 -12.11 8.85
C ARG A 113 -8.50 -10.75 8.26
N PHE A 114 -9.47 -10.23 7.53
CA PHE A 114 -9.43 -8.92 6.91
C PHE A 114 -9.96 -7.84 7.86
N VAL A 115 -9.68 -6.57 7.55
CA VAL A 115 -10.09 -5.42 8.39
C VAL A 115 -11.61 -5.27 8.47
N ASP A 116 -12.36 -5.75 7.47
CA ASP A 116 -13.83 -5.76 7.46
C ASP A 116 -14.44 -6.95 8.22
N GLY A 117 -13.60 -7.84 8.75
CA GLY A 117 -14.00 -9.04 9.48
C GLY A 117 -14.17 -10.28 8.61
N LEU A 118 -14.03 -10.21 7.28
CA LEU A 118 -14.00 -11.40 6.44
C LEU A 118 -12.83 -12.30 6.89
N THR A 119 -13.06 -13.61 6.94
CA THR A 119 -12.03 -14.60 7.28
C THR A 119 -12.00 -15.70 6.24
N GLY A 120 -10.82 -16.30 6.06
CA GLY A 120 -10.70 -17.48 5.22
C GLY A 120 -9.37 -18.20 5.41
N THR A 121 -9.20 -19.24 4.60
CA THR A 121 -7.96 -20.03 4.57
C THR A 121 -7.25 -19.81 3.25
N VAL A 122 -5.94 -19.66 3.30
CA VAL A 122 -5.06 -19.71 2.13
C VAL A 122 -4.30 -21.03 2.20
N ASP A 123 -4.47 -21.88 1.20
CA ASP A 123 -3.74 -23.13 1.05
C ASP A 123 -2.66 -22.99 -0.02
N MET A 124 -1.40 -23.08 0.40
CA MET A 124 -0.23 -22.96 -0.46
C MET A 124 0.47 -24.31 -0.69
N SER A 125 -0.08 -25.40 -0.16
CA SER A 125 0.62 -26.70 -0.06
C SER A 125 0.95 -27.33 -1.41
N ALA A 126 0.12 -27.11 -2.42
CA ALA A 126 0.35 -27.53 -3.80
C ALA A 126 1.29 -26.56 -4.53
N PHE A 127 1.01 -25.26 -4.43
CA PHE A 127 1.75 -24.20 -5.10
C PHE A 127 3.24 -24.18 -4.76
N ILE A 128 3.62 -24.17 -3.48
CA ILE A 128 5.05 -24.05 -3.10
C ILE A 128 5.90 -25.26 -3.53
N LYS A 129 5.25 -26.38 -3.86
CA LYS A 129 5.90 -27.60 -4.34
C LYS A 129 5.90 -27.71 -5.86
N SER A 130 5.24 -26.77 -6.56
CA SER A 130 5.16 -26.76 -8.02
C SER A 130 6.35 -26.01 -8.62
N GLU A 131 6.66 -26.29 -9.87
CA GLU A 131 7.66 -25.53 -10.65
C GLU A 131 7.23 -24.07 -10.90
N GLU A 132 5.93 -23.76 -10.68
CA GLU A 132 5.34 -22.44 -10.86
C GLU A 132 5.56 -21.53 -9.64
N ALA A 133 6.05 -22.07 -8.52
CA ALA A 133 6.28 -21.30 -7.30
C ALA A 133 7.26 -20.13 -7.49
N GLY A 134 8.22 -20.25 -8.40
CA GLY A 134 9.22 -19.22 -8.68
C GLY A 134 9.91 -18.73 -7.39
N VAL A 135 9.79 -17.43 -7.10
CA VAL A 135 10.35 -16.80 -5.89
C VAL A 135 9.76 -17.34 -4.59
N PHE A 136 8.57 -17.94 -4.61
CA PHE A 136 7.91 -18.55 -3.44
C PHE A 136 8.41 -19.96 -3.13
N SER A 137 9.24 -20.57 -3.99
CA SER A 137 9.80 -21.91 -3.73
C SER A 137 10.58 -22.00 -2.41
N VAL A 138 11.15 -20.90 -1.93
CA VAL A 138 11.84 -20.85 -0.63
C VAL A 138 10.89 -21.12 0.55
N LEU A 139 9.60 -20.87 0.39
CA LEU A 139 8.58 -21.14 1.40
C LEU A 139 8.26 -22.63 1.56
N ALA A 140 8.87 -23.50 0.74
CA ALA A 140 8.86 -24.94 0.98
C ALA A 140 9.67 -25.35 2.22
N ASP A 141 10.51 -24.45 2.77
CA ASP A 141 11.08 -24.62 4.11
C ASP A 141 10.02 -24.24 5.16
N PRO A 142 9.54 -25.19 6.00
CA PRO A 142 8.57 -24.90 7.05
C PRO A 142 9.04 -23.83 8.02
N LEU A 143 10.35 -23.75 8.31
CA LEU A 143 10.88 -22.75 9.24
C LEU A 143 10.77 -21.34 8.66
N LEU A 144 10.89 -21.18 7.34
CA LEU A 144 10.66 -19.90 6.69
C LEU A 144 9.16 -19.61 6.60
N PHE A 145 8.35 -20.61 6.24
CA PHE A 145 6.89 -20.47 6.15
C PHE A 145 6.27 -19.98 7.47
N ASP A 146 6.75 -20.51 8.59
CA ASP A 146 6.25 -20.19 9.93
C ASP A 146 6.58 -18.76 10.38
N GLN A 147 7.50 -18.08 9.69
CA GLN A 147 7.86 -16.69 9.94
C GLN A 147 6.90 -15.69 9.26
N VAL A 148 5.73 -16.13 8.81
CA VAL A 148 4.71 -15.27 8.21
C VAL A 148 4.26 -14.16 9.18
N TYR A 149 4.08 -12.96 8.67
CA TYR A 149 3.59 -11.81 9.42
C TYR A 149 2.74 -10.91 8.52
N THR A 150 1.98 -10.00 9.15
CA THR A 150 1.27 -8.95 8.41
C THR A 150 2.13 -7.71 8.28
N LEU A 151 2.21 -7.16 7.08
CA LEU A 151 2.94 -5.93 6.80
C LEU A 151 2.12 -5.04 5.87
N HIS A 152 1.71 -3.87 6.36
CA HIS A 152 0.80 -2.94 5.65
C HIS A 152 -0.50 -3.57 5.11
N GLY A 153 -1.01 -4.63 5.77
CA GLY A 153 -2.24 -5.32 5.34
C GLY A 153 -2.03 -6.40 4.27
N ALA A 154 -0.79 -6.76 3.96
CA ALA A 154 -0.45 -7.94 3.16
C ALA A 154 0.06 -9.08 4.05
N VAL A 155 -0.05 -10.32 3.56
CA VAL A 155 0.62 -11.48 4.14
C VAL A 155 2.04 -11.53 3.59
N THR A 156 3.03 -11.52 4.47
CA THR A 156 4.44 -11.32 4.13
C THR A 156 5.36 -12.29 4.86
N TRP A 157 6.47 -12.64 4.22
CA TRP A 157 7.57 -13.43 4.78
C TRP A 157 8.89 -12.64 4.74
N PRO A 158 9.94 -13.09 5.47
CA PRO A 158 11.28 -12.54 5.32
C PRO A 158 11.75 -12.55 3.86
N GLY A 159 12.56 -11.54 3.49
CA GLY A 159 13.01 -11.37 2.10
C GLY A 159 12.01 -10.69 1.19
N GLU A 160 11.06 -9.93 1.75
CA GLU A 160 10.07 -9.13 1.02
C GLU A 160 9.11 -9.95 0.13
N LEU A 161 8.94 -11.24 0.44
CA LEU A 161 7.96 -12.09 -0.23
C LEU A 161 6.57 -11.77 0.31
N ASP A 162 5.66 -11.32 -0.54
CA ASP A 162 4.29 -11.02 -0.18
C ASP A 162 3.28 -11.67 -1.14
N ILE A 163 2.08 -11.93 -0.62
CA ILE A 163 0.94 -12.33 -1.44
C ILE A 163 -0.06 -11.19 -1.50
N ALA A 164 -0.53 -10.89 -2.71
CA ALA A 164 -1.44 -9.80 -2.99
C ALA A 164 -2.77 -9.94 -2.20
N PRO A 165 -3.08 -9.00 -1.29
CA PRO A 165 -4.25 -9.12 -0.40
C PRO A 165 -5.59 -8.94 -1.14
N ASP A 166 -5.62 -8.23 -2.27
CA ASP A 166 -6.82 -8.06 -3.11
C ASP A 166 -7.24 -9.37 -3.81
N ALA A 167 -6.27 -10.13 -4.32
CA ALA A 167 -6.50 -11.43 -4.97
C ALA A 167 -6.98 -12.46 -3.94
N MET A 168 -6.33 -12.47 -2.78
CA MET A 168 -6.70 -13.28 -1.62
C MET A 168 -8.13 -13.00 -1.17
N TYR A 169 -8.48 -11.72 -0.98
CA TYR A 169 -9.79 -11.28 -0.55
C TYR A 169 -10.89 -11.69 -1.54
N ARG A 170 -10.67 -11.52 -2.86
CA ARG A 170 -11.63 -11.93 -3.88
C ARG A 170 -11.95 -13.42 -3.81
N GLN A 171 -10.94 -14.27 -3.73
CA GLN A 171 -11.13 -15.73 -3.67
C GLN A 171 -11.80 -16.18 -2.37
N ILE A 172 -11.36 -15.64 -1.23
CA ILE A 172 -11.95 -15.97 0.07
C ILE A 172 -13.41 -15.49 0.16
N ARG A 173 -13.74 -14.32 -0.37
CA ARG A 173 -15.12 -13.82 -0.38
C ARG A 173 -16.06 -14.70 -1.19
N GLU A 174 -15.58 -15.31 -2.28
CA GLU A 174 -16.37 -16.18 -3.15
C GLU A 174 -16.47 -17.61 -2.64
N LYS A 175 -15.39 -18.17 -2.08
CA LYS A 175 -15.26 -19.61 -1.81
C LYS A 175 -14.96 -19.96 -0.34
N GLY A 176 -14.67 -18.99 0.50
CA GLY A 176 -14.18 -19.18 1.88
C GLY A 176 -12.72 -19.62 1.99
N GLU A 177 -12.11 -19.98 0.86
CA GLU A 177 -10.74 -20.50 0.77
C GLU A 177 -10.11 -20.04 -0.54
N TRP A 178 -8.80 -19.75 -0.49
CA TRP A 178 -7.98 -19.56 -1.67
C TRP A 178 -6.92 -20.67 -1.73
N ARG A 179 -7.01 -21.50 -2.76
CA ARG A 179 -5.96 -22.48 -3.09
C ARG A 179 -5.12 -21.94 -4.23
N LEU A 180 -3.81 -21.83 -4.00
CA LEU A 180 -2.82 -21.45 -4.99
C LEU A 180 -2.37 -22.67 -5.80
#